data_AF-A0A9X8YMI3-F1
#
_entry.id   AF-A0A9X8YMI3-F1
#
_cell.length_a   1.000
_cell.length_b   1.000
_cell.length_c   1.000
_cell.angle_alpha   90.00
_cell.angle_beta   90.00
_cell.angle_gamma   90.00
#
_symmetry.space_group_name_H-M   'P 1'
#
loop_
_entity.id
_entity.type
_entity.pdbx_description
1 polymer ?
#
loop_
_entity_poly.entity_id
_entity_poly.type
_entity_poly.pdbx_seq_one_letter_code
_entity_poly.pdbx_strand_id
1 'polypeptide(L)' 'MVTFHTNHGDIVIKTFADKAPVTVENFLNYCRAGFYDNTIFHRVINGFMIQGGGFEPGM' A
#
# COMPACT_ATOMS: atom_id res chain seq x y z
N MET A 1 -1.24 -12.13 -5.21
CA MET A 1 -1.04 -11.62 -3.83
C MET A 1 -0.01 -10.52 -3.89
N VAL A 2 -0.08 -9.55 -2.99
CA VAL A 2 0.91 -8.47 -2.82
C VAL A 2 1.40 -8.53 -1.39
N THR A 3 2.71 -8.36 -1.18
CA THR A 3 3.29 -8.26 0.17
C THR A 3 3.86 -6.87 0.35
N PHE A 4 3.46 -6.18 1.41
CA PHE A 4 4.15 -4.98 1.86
C PHE A 4 5.23 -5.37 2.83
N HIS A 5 6.48 -5.15 2.44
CA HIS A 5 7.63 -5.30 3.33
C HIS A 5 7.82 -3.99 4.09
N THR A 6 7.37 -3.94 5.33
CA THR A 6 7.52 -2.76 6.19
C THR A 6 8.64 -2.99 7.20
N ASN A 7 9.15 -1.92 7.80
CA ASN A 7 10.09 -2.02 8.93
C ASN A 7 9.47 -2.57 10.24
N HIS A 8 8.16 -2.85 10.25
CA HIS A 8 7.45 -3.49 11.36
C HIS A 8 6.99 -4.93 11.02
N GLY A 9 7.42 -5.46 9.87
CA GLY A 9 7.07 -6.79 9.38
C GLY A 9 6.23 -6.77 8.11
N ASP A 10 5.89 -7.97 7.65
CA ASP A 10 5.20 -8.17 6.38
C ASP A 10 3.68 -8.10 6.52
N ILE A 11 3.04 -7.42 5.57
CA ILE A 11 1.57 -7.41 5.42
C ILE A 11 1.22 -8.05 4.08
N VAL A 12 0.57 -9.22 4.13
CA VAL A 12 0.16 -9.96 2.92
C VAL A 12 -1.28 -9.62 2.55
N ILE A 13 -1.48 -9.17 1.31
CA ILE A 13 -2.75 -8.64 0.81
C ILE A 13 -3.24 -9.47 -0.37
N LYS A 14 -4.53 -9.84 -0.31
CA LYS A 14 -5.30 -10.37 -1.43
C LYS A 14 -6.13 -9.25 -2.06
N THR A 15 -6.01 -9.08 -3.36
CA THR A 15 -6.84 -8.15 -4.14
C THR A 15 -8.11 -8.84 -4.66
N PHE A 16 -9.13 -8.05 -4.96
CA PHE A 16 -10.42 -8.51 -5.50
C PHE A 16 -10.65 -7.93 -6.90
N ALA A 17 -9.86 -8.39 -7.88
CA ALA A 17 -9.90 -7.88 -9.25
C ALA A 17 -11.26 -8.11 -9.94
N ASP A 18 -11.99 -9.15 -9.51
CA ASP A 18 -13.35 -9.45 -9.94
C ASP A 18 -14.38 -8.39 -9.51
N LYS A 19 -14.13 -7.69 -8.39
CA LYS A 19 -15.04 -6.68 -7.83
C LYS A 19 -14.61 -5.25 -8.14
N ALA A 20 -13.31 -4.99 -8.23
CA ALA A 20 -12.75 -3.66 -8.43
C ALA A 20 -11.62 -3.69 -9.47
N PRO A 21 -11.91 -4.04 -10.74
CA PRO A 21 -10.88 -4.33 -11.74
C PRO A 21 -9.94 -3.15 -11.98
N VAL A 22 -10.49 -1.95 -12.22
CA VAL A 22 -9.70 -0.74 -12.51
C VAL A 22 -8.85 -0.32 -11.31
N THR A 23 -9.40 -0.38 -10.09
CA THR A 23 -8.66 -0.03 -8.87
C THR A 23 -7.53 -1.01 -8.60
N VAL A 24 -7.78 -2.31 -8.79
CA VAL A 24 -6.76 -3.35 -8.60
C VAL A 24 -5.66 -3.22 -9.65
N GLU A 25 -6.01 -2.98 -10.92
CA GLU A 25 -5.03 -2.75 -11.98
C GLU A 25 -4.15 -1.53 -11.67
N ASN A 26 -4.76 -0.40 -11.31
CA ASN A 26 -4.04 0.81 -10.93
C ASN A 26 -3.08 0.57 -9.75
N PHE A 27 -3.56 -0.07 -8.68
CA PHE A 27 -2.75 -0.41 -7.51
C PHE A 27 -1.56 -1.32 -7.88
N LEU A 28 -1.80 -2.37 -8.66
CA LEU A 28 -0.74 -3.28 -9.10
C LEU A 28 0.27 -2.59 -10.01
N ASN A 29 -0.15 -1.62 -10.82
CA ASN A 29 0.77 -0.84 -11.65
C ASN A 29 1.72 0.01 -10.80
N TYR A 30 1.23 0.67 -9.75
CA TYR A 30 2.09 1.36 -8.79
C TYR A 30 3.05 0.40 -8.07
N CYS A 31 2.58 -0.78 -7.64
CA CYS A 31 3.45 -1.79 -7.02
C CYS A 31 4.56 -2.25 -7.98
N ARG A 32 4.22 -2.59 -9.23
CA ARG A 32 5.20 -3.07 -10.23
C ARG A 32 6.19 -2.00 -10.66
N ALA A 33 5.78 -0.73 -10.60
CA ALA A 33 6.64 0.42 -10.86
C ALA A 33 7.57 0.76 -9.68
N GLY A 34 7.48 0.07 -8.55
CA GLY A 34 8.25 0.37 -7.33
C GLY A 34 7.80 1.68 -6.65
N PHE A 35 6.65 2.25 -7.02
CA PHE A 35 6.23 3.56 -6.52
C PHE A 35 6.00 3.59 -5.01
N TYR A 36 5.56 2.48 -4.43
CA TYR A 36 5.33 2.40 -2.98
C TYR A 36 6.60 2.08 -2.19
N ASP A 37 7.71 1.76 -2.86
CA ASP A 37 8.97 1.46 -2.19
C ASP A 37 9.46 2.72 -1.47
N ASN A 38 9.96 2.56 -0.25
CA ASN A 38 10.40 3.64 0.63
C ASN A 38 9.30 4.66 1.02
N THR A 39 8.02 4.41 0.71
CA THR A 39 6.91 5.24 1.22
C THR A 39 6.57 4.92 2.67
N ILE A 40 5.93 5.86 3.38
CA ILE A 40 5.53 5.72 4.79
C ILE A 40 4.00 5.62 4.97
N PHE A 41 3.59 5.06 6.11
CA PHE A 41 2.26 5.25 6.67
C PHE A 41 2.19 6.60 7.40
N HIS A 42 1.94 7.68 6.63
CA HIS A 42 1.97 9.05 7.13
C HIS A 42 0.79 9.41 8.04
N ARG A 43 -0.27 8.61 8.08
CA ARG A 43 -1.44 8.88 8.92
C ARG A 43 -1.94 7.62 9.61
N VAL A 44 -1.76 7.56 10.93
CA VAL A 44 -2.17 6.45 11.79
C VAL A 44 -3.11 6.98 12.87
N ILE A 45 -4.36 6.52 12.86
CA ILE A 45 -5.39 6.91 13.83
C ILE A 45 -5.89 5.66 14.53
N ASN A 46 -5.57 5.53 15.82
CA ASN A 46 -5.99 4.38 16.62
C ASN A 46 -7.52 4.27 16.69
N GLY A 47 -8.04 3.05 16.61
CA GLY A 47 -9.48 2.77 16.54
C GLY A 47 -10.13 3.12 15.20
N PHE A 48 -9.36 3.55 14.20
CA PHE A 48 -9.88 3.90 12.88
C PHE A 48 -9.12 3.25 11.72
N MET A 49 -7.94 3.76 11.36
CA MET A 49 -7.21 3.28 10.17
C MET A 49 -5.73 3.71 10.14
N ILE A 50 -5.00 3.10 9.21
CA ILE A 50 -3.67 3.50 8.75
C ILE A 50 -3.72 3.83 7.25
N GLN A 51 -3.07 4.92 6.86
CA GLN A 51 -3.02 5.41 5.49
C GLN A 51 -1.57 5.70 5.08
N GLY A 52 -1.19 5.29 3.88
CA GLY A 52 0.18 5.36 3.35
C GLY A 52 0.22 5.43 1.82
N GLY A 53 1.39 5.24 1.24
CA GLY A 53 1.58 5.12 -0.21
C GLY A 53 1.55 6.44 -0.99
N GLY A 54 1.83 7.57 -0.33
CA GLY A 54 1.85 8.89 -0.99
C GLY A 54 2.95 9.85 -0.53
N PHE A 55 3.75 9.48 0.48
CA PHE A 55 4.80 10.31 1.04
C PHE A 55 6.04 9.48 1.37
N GLU A 56 7.20 10.11 1.28
CA GLU A 56 8.49 9.60 1.75
C GLU A 56 8.80 10.14 3.15
N PRO A 57 9.79 9.57 3.87
CA PRO A 57 10.22 10.11 5.15
C PRO A 57 10.61 11.59 5.07
N GLY A 58 10.04 12.42 5.95
CA GLY A 58 10.39 13.84 6.06
C GLY A 58 9.62 14.80 5.15
N MET A 59 8.62 14.33 4.39
CA MET A 59 7.65 15.17 3.70
C MET A 59 6.38 15.43 4.52
#